data_AF-A0A3P6RQ17-F1
#
_entry.id   AF-A0A3P6RQ17-F1
#
_cell.length_a   1.000
_cell.length_b   1.000
_cell.length_c   1.000
_cell.angle_alpha   90.00
_cell.angle_beta   90.00
_cell.angle_gamma   90.00
#
_symmetry.space_group_name_H-M   'P 1'
#
loop_
_entity.id
_entity.type
_entity.pdbx_description
1 polymer ?
#
loop_
_entity_poly.entity_id
_entity_poly.type
_entity_poly.pdbx_seq_one_letter_code
_entity_poly.pdbx_strand_id
1 'polypeptide(L)'
;MDTAVEPTITSDVNEEDVLKSTAPSLSNNLMRSVEVCQCPENFAEMSELQKCKPGYRRVNNQLYGGRCEKCICQGHSDECDPFTGHCTNCKHNTTGPRCERCLPGHYGNPSLGGERGECRPCACPTIENNHSPECTLTQLVVGGAAASGEDAYVCTACETGYDGNKCEICADGFYGDPLSKDGECKACECNGNIDPMAIGNCNRSTGKCLKCIYNTEGDHCEVCKENHWGSAKDKSCTSCGCHPKGGYFRIGALSANCDTLTGECECLENYEGMQCDKCKAGHGDIENYCPECNCNSTGSIGVECDQVSGQCQCKMGVFGKQCDMCRASYFNFTDTGCQFCQCNIYGSIDDGRCDNVTGKCECRINVDGNMCEKCVDGFFNITSGSGCQACGCDPQGSDGVLCDMHSGQCACKPGVTGLKCDQCAPNHYGLDETGCKECQICPAPGQVCDPVTGDCVCPPNTVGEMCENCTKNAWNYHPLKGCTLCDCSEVGADGSDCNPLNGQV
;
A
#
# COMPACT_ATOMS: atom_id res chain seq x y z
N MET A 1 -46.60 -27.20 37.73
CA MET A 1 -47.84 -26.50 37.32
C MET A 1 -48.31 -27.16 36.03
N ASP A 2 -48.62 -28.45 36.02
CA ASP A 2 -49.73 -29.13 36.73
C ASP A 2 -51.07 -28.47 36.40
N THR A 3 -52.13 -29.12 35.94
CA THR A 3 -52.45 -30.47 35.44
C THR A 3 -53.91 -30.30 34.96
N ALA A 4 -54.29 -30.75 33.76
CA ALA A 4 -55.03 -32.00 33.51
C ALA A 4 -56.09 -32.37 34.56
N VAL A 5 -57.27 -32.81 34.11
CA VAL A 5 -57.98 -34.05 34.53
C VAL A 5 -59.32 -34.18 33.77
N GLU A 6 -59.42 -35.22 32.95
CA GLU A 6 -60.67 -35.86 32.49
C GLU A 6 -61.35 -36.62 33.65
N PRO A 7 -62.55 -37.18 33.42
CA PRO A 7 -62.61 -38.62 33.62
C PRO A 7 -63.39 -39.37 32.55
N THR A 8 -62.87 -40.57 32.25
CA THR A 8 -63.55 -41.69 31.59
C THR A 8 -64.41 -42.46 32.60
N ILE A 9 -65.46 -43.16 32.13
CA ILE A 9 -65.74 -44.58 32.38
C ILE A 9 -66.93 -45.04 31.51
N THR A 10 -66.76 -46.24 31.02
CA THR A 10 -67.51 -47.12 30.11
C THR A 10 -68.89 -47.62 30.57
N SER A 11 -69.76 -47.98 29.61
CA SER A 11 -70.42 -49.30 29.59
C SER A 11 -71.15 -49.55 28.25
N ASP A 12 -70.70 -50.57 27.51
CA ASP A 12 -71.44 -51.28 26.46
C ASP A 12 -72.30 -52.38 27.10
N VAL A 13 -73.55 -52.58 26.66
CA VAL A 13 -74.17 -53.92 26.50
C VAL A 13 -75.24 -53.90 25.38
N ASN A 14 -75.01 -54.80 24.42
CA ASN A 14 -75.75 -55.42 23.32
C ASN A 14 -77.29 -55.56 23.30
N GLU A 15 -77.79 -55.65 22.03
CA GLU A 15 -78.77 -56.60 21.40
C GLU A 15 -80.19 -56.71 22.02
N GLU A 16 -81.31 -56.92 21.33
CA GLU A 16 -81.66 -57.36 19.97
C GLU A 16 -83.19 -57.16 19.76
N ASP A 17 -83.62 -57.27 18.50
CA ASP A 17 -84.91 -57.79 18.01
C ASP A 17 -86.24 -56.98 17.96
N VAL A 18 -86.53 -56.51 16.74
CA VAL A 18 -87.66 -56.92 15.85
C VAL A 18 -89.04 -57.20 16.47
N LEU A 19 -90.08 -56.48 16.02
CA LEU A 19 -91.30 -57.09 15.44
C LEU A 19 -92.26 -56.11 14.71
N LYS A 20 -92.36 -56.32 13.40
CA LYS A 20 -93.54 -56.35 12.49
C LYS A 20 -94.77 -55.45 12.74
N SER A 21 -95.10 -54.68 11.69
CA SER A 21 -96.39 -54.03 11.44
C SER A 21 -97.36 -54.92 10.64
N THR A 22 -98.64 -54.92 11.04
CA THR A 22 -99.80 -55.34 10.22
C THR A 22 -100.88 -54.24 10.28
N ALA A 23 -101.30 -53.76 9.11
CA ALA A 23 -102.47 -52.88 8.93
C ALA A 23 -103.76 -53.73 8.83
N PRO A 24 -104.98 -53.16 9.01
CA PRO A 24 -105.62 -52.46 7.87
C PRO A 24 -106.65 -51.34 8.19
N SER A 25 -106.83 -50.45 7.20
CA SER A 25 -108.09 -49.86 6.66
C SER A 25 -109.11 -49.13 7.56
N LEU A 26 -109.41 -47.85 7.24
CA LEU A 26 -110.75 -47.44 6.79
C LEU A 26 -110.81 -46.02 6.14
N SER A 27 -111.56 -45.99 5.04
CA SER A 27 -112.10 -44.95 4.14
C SER A 27 -112.21 -43.45 4.53
N ASN A 28 -111.84 -42.62 3.53
CA ASN A 28 -112.51 -41.41 2.98
C ASN A 28 -113.38 -40.50 3.87
N ASN A 29 -112.94 -39.24 4.03
CA ASN A 29 -113.82 -38.07 3.93
C ASN A 29 -113.05 -36.91 3.30
N LEU A 30 -113.60 -36.33 2.24
CA LEU A 30 -113.08 -35.16 1.54
C LEU A 30 -114.01 -33.96 1.76
N MET A 31 -113.43 -32.77 1.60
CA MET A 31 -113.97 -31.39 1.57
C MET A 31 -113.83 -30.61 2.89
N ARG A 32 -113.41 -29.34 2.91
CA ARG A 32 -113.77 -28.23 1.99
C ARG A 32 -112.74 -27.08 2.09
N SER A 33 -112.38 -26.51 0.93
CA SER A 33 -111.68 -25.22 0.67
C SER A 33 -110.31 -24.94 1.31
N VAL A 34 -109.28 -24.83 0.46
CA VAL A 34 -107.99 -24.18 0.77
C VAL A 34 -108.11 -22.70 0.40
N GLU A 35 -107.87 -21.80 1.35
CA GLU A 35 -107.67 -20.37 1.09
C GLU A 35 -106.29 -20.20 0.45
N VAL A 36 -106.26 -19.73 -0.81
CA VAL A 36 -105.02 -19.49 -1.54
C VAL A 36 -104.50 -18.10 -1.16
N CYS A 37 -103.53 -18.03 -0.25
CA CYS A 37 -102.78 -16.80 0.03
C CYS A 37 -101.58 -16.68 -0.94
N GLN A 38 -101.45 -15.53 -1.62
CA GLN A 38 -100.29 -15.20 -2.44
C GLN A 38 -99.09 -14.90 -1.53
N CYS A 39 -98.01 -15.69 -1.64
CA CYS A 39 -96.76 -15.41 -0.95
C CYS A 39 -96.15 -14.09 -1.47
N PRO A 40 -95.56 -13.24 -0.60
CA PRO A 40 -94.77 -12.10 -1.03
C PRO A 40 -93.66 -12.55 -1.98
N GLU A 41 -93.36 -11.73 -2.98
CA GLU A 41 -92.22 -11.95 -3.87
C GLU A 41 -90.98 -12.21 -3.00
N ASN A 42 -90.29 -13.35 -3.22
CA ASN A 42 -88.99 -13.76 -2.64
C ASN A 42 -88.96 -14.91 -1.59
N PHE A 43 -90.08 -15.58 -1.28
CA PHE A 43 -90.12 -16.81 -0.44
C PHE A 43 -90.32 -18.11 -1.25
N ALA A 44 -89.72 -19.23 -0.81
CA ALA A 44 -89.58 -20.47 -1.60
C ALA A 44 -90.92 -21.07 -2.04
N GLU A 45 -91.81 -21.47 -1.12
CA GLU A 45 -93.19 -21.96 -1.39
C GLU A 45 -94.13 -21.85 -0.16
N MET A 46 -95.43 -22.17 -0.36
CA MET A 46 -96.59 -21.93 0.54
C MET A 46 -96.50 -22.55 1.94
N SER A 47 -95.67 -23.59 2.15
CA SER A 47 -95.44 -24.26 3.45
C SER A 47 -94.13 -23.85 4.13
N GLU A 48 -93.29 -23.03 3.48
CA GLU A 48 -91.93 -22.73 3.90
C GLU A 48 -91.65 -21.21 3.95
N LEU A 49 -92.52 -20.41 4.58
CA LEU A 49 -92.25 -19.00 4.94
C LEU A 49 -90.98 -18.83 5.82
N GLN A 50 -90.39 -19.94 6.25
CA GLN A 50 -89.11 -20.06 6.95
C GLN A 50 -87.89 -20.16 6.01
N LYS A 51 -88.05 -20.18 4.68
CA LYS A 51 -86.94 -20.19 3.70
C LYS A 51 -87.13 -19.15 2.57
N CYS A 52 -86.07 -18.39 2.31
CA CYS A 52 -86.03 -17.50 1.15
C CYS A 52 -85.89 -18.32 -0.14
N LYS A 53 -86.34 -17.79 -1.28
CA LYS A 53 -86.05 -18.39 -2.59
C LYS A 53 -84.53 -18.54 -2.79
N PRO A 54 -84.06 -19.53 -3.56
CA PRO A 54 -82.66 -19.60 -3.98
C PRO A 54 -82.17 -18.24 -4.53
N GLY A 55 -80.99 -17.80 -4.10
CA GLY A 55 -80.43 -16.49 -4.46
C GLY A 55 -80.88 -15.32 -3.57
N TYR A 56 -81.64 -15.57 -2.50
CA TYR A 56 -82.05 -14.58 -1.51
C TYR A 56 -81.60 -14.99 -0.09
N ARG A 57 -81.13 -14.02 0.69
CA ARG A 57 -80.74 -14.19 2.10
C ARG A 57 -81.75 -13.55 3.05
N ARG A 58 -81.74 -14.01 4.30
CA ARG A 58 -82.50 -13.40 5.39
C ARG A 58 -81.81 -12.14 5.91
N VAL A 59 -82.58 -11.07 6.07
CA VAL A 59 -82.11 -9.87 6.78
C VAL A 59 -82.22 -10.12 8.29
N ASN A 60 -81.13 -9.91 9.03
CA ASN A 60 -81.05 -10.06 10.50
C ASN A 60 -81.40 -11.46 11.06
N ASN A 61 -81.32 -12.53 10.25
CA ASN A 61 -81.59 -13.93 10.65
C ASN A 61 -82.95 -14.16 11.35
N GLN A 62 -83.94 -13.29 11.14
CA GLN A 62 -85.25 -13.42 11.78
C GLN A 62 -86.09 -14.51 11.06
N LEU A 63 -86.45 -15.58 11.78
CA LEU A 63 -87.14 -16.76 11.22
C LEU A 63 -88.59 -16.49 10.81
N TYR A 64 -89.34 -15.74 11.63
CA TYR A 64 -90.77 -15.47 11.43
C TYR A 64 -91.01 -13.99 11.11
N GLY A 65 -91.73 -13.70 10.01
CA GLY A 65 -92.01 -12.33 9.56
C GLY A 65 -90.79 -11.55 9.04
N GLY A 66 -89.66 -12.23 8.81
CA GLY A 66 -88.43 -11.63 8.29
C GLY A 66 -88.54 -11.19 6.82
N ARG A 67 -87.59 -10.36 6.37
CA ARG A 67 -87.46 -9.94 4.96
C ARG A 67 -86.38 -10.76 4.27
N CYS A 68 -86.66 -11.19 3.05
CA CYS A 68 -85.66 -11.80 2.15
C CYS A 68 -85.12 -10.73 1.20
N GLU A 69 -83.79 -10.62 1.10
CA GLU A 69 -83.09 -9.72 0.17
C GLU A 69 -82.27 -10.54 -0.82
N LYS A 70 -82.23 -10.09 -2.08
CA LYS A 70 -81.43 -10.76 -3.11
C LYS A 70 -79.96 -10.71 -2.73
N CYS A 71 -79.27 -11.83 -2.82
CA CYS A 71 -77.84 -11.88 -2.61
C CYS A 71 -77.09 -11.10 -3.68
N ILE A 72 -76.01 -10.43 -3.27
CA ILE A 72 -75.21 -9.59 -4.17
C ILE A 72 -73.94 -10.34 -4.56
N CYS A 73 -74.07 -11.22 -5.54
CA CYS A 73 -73.00 -12.06 -6.08
C CYS A 73 -72.32 -11.46 -7.31
N GLN A 74 -72.39 -10.13 -7.47
CA GLN A 74 -71.85 -9.39 -8.62
C GLN A 74 -72.29 -9.91 -10.01
N GLY A 75 -73.35 -10.73 -10.09
CA GLY A 75 -73.79 -11.36 -11.34
C GLY A 75 -73.03 -12.63 -11.74
N HIS A 76 -72.26 -13.22 -10.81
CA HIS A 76 -71.48 -14.44 -11.03
C HIS A 76 -72.05 -15.68 -10.31
N SER A 77 -73.09 -15.53 -9.48
CA SER A 77 -73.84 -16.65 -8.95
C SER A 77 -75.32 -16.28 -8.78
N ASP A 78 -76.17 -17.28 -8.97
CA ASP A 78 -77.62 -17.20 -8.73
C ASP A 78 -77.99 -17.83 -7.36
N GLU A 79 -76.99 -18.35 -6.63
CA GLU A 79 -77.15 -19.08 -5.37
C GLU A 79 -76.27 -18.49 -4.26
N CYS A 80 -76.79 -18.51 -3.04
CA CYS A 80 -76.09 -18.03 -1.86
C CYS A 80 -76.61 -18.71 -0.60
N ASP A 81 -75.76 -18.74 0.42
CA ASP A 81 -76.12 -19.19 1.76
C ASP A 81 -77.23 -18.28 2.35
N PRO A 82 -78.37 -18.86 2.79
CA PRO A 82 -79.53 -18.09 3.24
C PRO A 82 -79.31 -17.22 4.50
N PHE A 83 -78.24 -17.46 5.28
CA PHE A 83 -78.01 -16.80 6.57
C PHE A 83 -76.88 -15.76 6.48
N THR A 84 -75.74 -16.15 5.90
CA THR A 84 -74.56 -15.29 5.73
C THR A 84 -74.68 -14.42 4.48
N GLY A 85 -75.43 -14.87 3.47
CA GLY A 85 -75.47 -14.26 2.15
C GLY A 85 -74.21 -14.50 1.32
N HIS A 86 -73.36 -15.45 1.73
CA HIS A 86 -72.19 -15.84 0.97
C HIS A 86 -72.60 -16.56 -0.30
N CYS A 87 -72.10 -16.10 -1.44
CA CYS A 87 -72.41 -16.70 -2.72
C CYS A 87 -71.73 -18.07 -2.85
N THR A 88 -72.48 -19.05 -3.33
CA THR A 88 -71.99 -20.42 -3.58
C THR A 88 -71.87 -20.63 -5.08
N ASN A 89 -71.01 -21.55 -5.52
CA ASN A 89 -70.86 -21.90 -6.94
C ASN A 89 -70.59 -20.67 -7.86
N CYS A 90 -69.67 -19.78 -7.46
CA CYS A 90 -69.27 -18.64 -8.28
C CYS A 90 -68.82 -19.09 -9.68
N LYS A 91 -69.45 -18.54 -10.72
CA LYS A 91 -69.16 -18.77 -12.14
C LYS A 91 -68.17 -17.73 -12.68
N HIS A 92 -67.74 -17.89 -13.94
CA HIS A 92 -66.84 -16.94 -14.64
C HIS A 92 -65.47 -16.75 -13.96
N ASN A 93 -64.92 -17.82 -13.38
CA ASN A 93 -63.63 -17.86 -12.67
C ASN A 93 -63.50 -16.84 -11.54
N THR A 94 -64.61 -16.57 -10.84
CA THR A 94 -64.66 -15.69 -9.69
C THR A 94 -64.72 -16.46 -8.37
N THR A 95 -64.34 -15.81 -7.28
CA THR A 95 -64.31 -16.35 -5.93
C THR A 95 -64.53 -15.24 -4.90
N GLY A 96 -64.60 -15.63 -3.64
CA GLY A 96 -64.89 -14.74 -2.53
C GLY A 96 -66.37 -14.75 -2.11
N PRO A 97 -66.66 -14.16 -0.94
CA PRO A 97 -68.00 -14.16 -0.33
C PRO A 97 -69.11 -13.58 -1.21
N ARG A 98 -68.78 -12.75 -2.19
CA ARG A 98 -69.70 -12.10 -3.13
C ARG A 98 -69.31 -12.36 -4.58
N CYS A 99 -68.45 -13.35 -4.84
CA CYS A 99 -67.83 -13.57 -6.15
C CYS A 99 -67.15 -12.30 -6.69
N GLU A 100 -66.57 -11.50 -5.79
CA GLU A 100 -66.03 -10.17 -6.07
C GLU A 100 -64.54 -10.17 -6.46
N ARG A 101 -63.89 -11.34 -6.38
CA ARG A 101 -62.48 -11.54 -6.72
C ARG A 101 -62.35 -12.57 -7.83
N CYS A 102 -61.25 -12.52 -8.57
CA CYS A 102 -60.89 -13.63 -9.46
C CYS A 102 -60.30 -14.80 -8.67
N LEU A 103 -60.45 -16.02 -9.20
CA LEU A 103 -59.70 -17.18 -8.71
C LEU A 103 -58.18 -16.90 -8.80
N PRO A 104 -57.34 -17.52 -7.94
CA PRO A 104 -55.89 -17.47 -8.10
C PRO A 104 -55.46 -17.84 -9.53
N GLY A 105 -54.46 -17.15 -10.05
CA GLY A 105 -53.99 -17.30 -11.43
C GLY A 105 -54.92 -16.72 -12.49
N HIS A 106 -55.95 -15.96 -12.10
CA HIS A 106 -56.86 -15.29 -13.04
C HIS A 106 -56.93 -13.79 -12.78
N TYR A 107 -57.04 -13.01 -13.85
CA TYR A 107 -57.15 -11.55 -13.82
C TYR A 107 -58.43 -11.09 -14.54
N GLY A 108 -59.00 -9.97 -14.09
CA GLY A 108 -60.26 -9.45 -14.61
C GLY A 108 -60.93 -8.51 -13.61
N ASN A 109 -62.04 -7.89 -14.02
CA ASN A 109 -62.82 -7.00 -13.15
C ASN A 109 -64.21 -7.59 -12.88
N PRO A 110 -64.38 -8.37 -11.78
CA PRO A 110 -65.66 -8.97 -11.41
C PRO A 110 -66.80 -7.96 -11.16
N SER A 111 -66.49 -6.68 -10.97
CA SER A 111 -67.52 -5.65 -10.73
C SER A 111 -68.37 -5.34 -11.96
N LEU A 112 -67.92 -5.72 -13.16
CA LEU A 112 -68.68 -5.56 -14.40
C LEU A 112 -69.85 -6.55 -14.50
N GLY A 113 -69.76 -7.66 -13.78
CA GLY A 113 -70.78 -8.70 -13.66
C GLY A 113 -71.11 -9.47 -14.94
N GLY A 114 -71.71 -10.65 -14.75
CA GLY A 114 -72.06 -11.56 -15.86
C GLY A 114 -70.83 -11.96 -16.69
N GLU A 115 -71.01 -12.22 -17.98
CA GLU A 115 -69.92 -12.58 -18.91
C GLU A 115 -68.89 -11.45 -19.08
N ARG A 116 -69.31 -10.18 -18.91
CA ARG A 116 -68.39 -9.02 -19.02
C ARG A 116 -67.40 -8.91 -17.87
N GLY A 117 -67.73 -9.48 -16.71
CA GLY A 117 -66.88 -9.55 -15.52
C GLY A 117 -66.08 -10.85 -15.40
N GLU A 118 -66.06 -11.69 -16.45
CA GLU A 118 -65.34 -12.96 -16.41
C GLU A 118 -63.83 -12.78 -16.25
N CYS A 119 -63.24 -13.56 -15.34
CA CYS A 119 -61.80 -13.58 -15.12
C CYS A 119 -61.11 -14.57 -16.07
N ARG A 120 -59.96 -14.15 -16.61
CA ARG A 120 -59.15 -14.93 -17.55
C ARG A 120 -57.88 -15.42 -16.89
N PRO A 121 -57.38 -16.62 -17.23
CA PRO A 121 -56.10 -17.09 -16.72
C PRO A 121 -54.98 -16.17 -17.20
N CYS A 122 -54.01 -15.90 -16.33
CA CYS A 122 -52.78 -15.23 -16.73
C CYS A 122 -51.77 -16.21 -17.31
N ALA A 123 -50.95 -15.70 -18.22
CA ALA A 123 -49.79 -16.37 -18.77
C ALA A 123 -48.52 -15.78 -18.13
N CYS A 124 -47.82 -16.56 -17.31
CA CYS A 124 -46.65 -16.10 -16.55
C CYS A 124 -45.44 -17.04 -16.76
N PRO A 125 -44.76 -17.08 -17.92
CA PRO A 125 -44.91 -16.15 -19.06
C PRO A 125 -45.83 -16.64 -20.17
N THR A 126 -46.06 -17.95 -20.29
CA THR A 126 -46.99 -18.53 -21.27
C THR A 126 -48.06 -19.37 -20.56
N ILE A 127 -49.16 -19.71 -21.25
CA ILE A 127 -50.19 -20.58 -20.67
C ILE A 127 -49.68 -22.02 -20.51
N GLU A 128 -48.81 -22.46 -21.42
CA GLU A 128 -48.27 -23.82 -21.42
C GLU A 128 -47.11 -23.99 -20.42
N ASN A 129 -46.33 -22.93 -20.22
CA ASN A 129 -45.20 -22.87 -19.29
C ASN A 129 -45.42 -21.72 -18.30
N ASN A 130 -46.28 -21.95 -17.30
CA ASN A 130 -46.71 -20.94 -16.34
C ASN A 130 -46.02 -21.13 -14.98
N HIS A 131 -45.17 -20.18 -14.61
CA HIS A 131 -44.33 -20.14 -13.40
C HIS A 131 -44.85 -19.16 -12.35
N SER A 132 -46.16 -18.85 -12.34
CA SER A 132 -46.77 -18.13 -11.24
C SER A 132 -48.21 -18.58 -10.97
N PRO A 133 -48.55 -18.88 -9.70
CA PRO A 133 -49.92 -19.22 -9.31
C PRO A 133 -50.80 -17.98 -9.09
N GLU A 134 -50.24 -16.76 -9.08
CA GLU A 134 -50.96 -15.53 -8.76
C GLU A 134 -50.62 -14.37 -9.70
N CYS A 135 -51.65 -13.61 -10.08
CA CYS A 135 -51.51 -12.43 -10.91
C CYS A 135 -52.60 -11.41 -10.61
N THR A 136 -52.33 -10.16 -10.93
CA THR A 136 -53.22 -9.03 -10.64
C THR A 136 -53.31 -8.09 -11.84
N LEU A 137 -54.45 -7.43 -12.02
CA LEU A 137 -54.62 -6.41 -13.06
C LEU A 137 -53.69 -5.22 -12.83
N THR A 138 -53.00 -4.76 -13.87
CA THR A 138 -52.00 -3.67 -13.80
C THR A 138 -52.59 -2.30 -13.45
N GLN A 139 -53.91 -2.11 -13.54
CA GLN A 139 -54.60 -0.83 -13.25
C GLN A 139 -54.50 -0.34 -11.79
N LEU A 140 -53.78 -1.05 -10.92
CA LEU A 140 -53.41 -0.63 -9.56
C LEU A 140 -51.97 -0.09 -9.45
N VAL A 141 -51.20 -0.03 -10.54
CA VAL A 141 -49.82 0.49 -10.55
C VAL A 141 -49.69 1.61 -11.59
N VAL A 142 -49.81 2.86 -11.11
CA VAL A 142 -49.50 4.13 -11.79
C VAL A 142 -50.47 4.56 -12.89
N GLY A 143 -51.14 5.70 -12.64
CA GLY A 143 -51.93 6.42 -13.64
C GLY A 143 -51.05 6.96 -14.77
N GLY A 144 -50.96 6.19 -15.85
CA GLY A 144 -50.36 6.60 -17.11
C GLY A 144 -51.11 5.96 -18.28
N ALA A 145 -51.62 6.78 -19.19
CA ALA A 145 -52.38 6.37 -20.38
C ALA A 145 -51.47 5.77 -21.47
N ALA A 146 -50.66 4.76 -21.13
CA ALA A 146 -49.78 4.06 -22.06
C ALA A 146 -49.61 2.59 -21.66
N ALA A 147 -50.60 1.76 -21.98
CA ALA A 147 -50.40 0.33 -22.21
C ALA A 147 -51.55 -0.19 -23.08
N SER A 148 -51.36 -0.09 -24.38
CA SER A 148 -52.15 -0.84 -25.36
C SER A 148 -51.93 -2.33 -25.14
N GLY A 149 -52.98 -3.07 -24.75
CA GLY A 149 -53.17 -4.49 -25.04
C GLY A 149 -52.24 -5.57 -24.44
N GLU A 150 -50.98 -5.29 -24.09
CA GLU A 150 -49.97 -6.32 -23.73
C GLU A 150 -49.67 -6.43 -22.22
N ASP A 151 -49.93 -5.37 -21.44
CA ASP A 151 -49.70 -5.32 -19.98
C ASP A 151 -50.99 -5.32 -19.16
N ALA A 152 -51.93 -6.21 -19.48
CA ALA A 152 -53.21 -6.30 -18.76
C ALA A 152 -53.05 -6.73 -17.28
N TYR A 153 -52.02 -7.52 -16.97
CA TYR A 153 -51.77 -8.05 -15.63
C TYR A 153 -50.26 -8.21 -15.35
N VAL A 154 -49.93 -8.30 -14.06
CA VAL A 154 -48.60 -8.60 -13.51
C VAL A 154 -48.70 -9.85 -12.63
N CYS A 155 -47.74 -10.76 -12.78
CA CYS A 155 -47.60 -11.97 -11.99
C CYS A 155 -46.86 -11.63 -10.70
N THR A 156 -47.44 -11.99 -9.55
CA THR A 156 -46.99 -11.47 -8.23
C THR A 156 -46.24 -12.51 -7.41
N ALA A 157 -46.18 -13.75 -7.88
CA ALA A 157 -45.54 -14.86 -7.20
C ALA A 157 -44.78 -15.73 -8.20
N CYS A 158 -43.74 -15.19 -8.85
CA CYS A 158 -42.90 -15.99 -9.73
C CYS A 158 -42.19 -17.11 -8.93
N GLU A 159 -42.13 -18.30 -9.49
CA GLU A 159 -41.38 -19.43 -8.93
C GLU A 159 -39.88 -19.08 -8.80
N THR A 160 -39.19 -19.76 -7.88
CA THR A 160 -37.76 -19.55 -7.64
C THR A 160 -36.97 -19.74 -8.94
N GLY A 161 -36.20 -18.71 -9.31
CA GLY A 161 -35.40 -18.70 -10.53
C GLY A 161 -36.00 -17.93 -11.69
N TYR A 162 -37.25 -17.49 -11.59
CA TYR A 162 -37.93 -16.65 -12.57
C TYR A 162 -38.15 -15.24 -12.03
N ASP A 163 -38.13 -14.25 -12.92
CA ASP A 163 -38.28 -12.83 -12.60
C ASP A 163 -38.94 -12.10 -13.79
N GLY A 164 -39.26 -10.83 -13.61
CA GLY A 164 -40.01 -10.02 -14.57
C GLY A 164 -41.51 -9.97 -14.26
N ASN A 165 -42.22 -9.09 -14.96
CA ASN A 165 -43.65 -8.84 -14.68
C ASN A 165 -44.56 -10.01 -15.05
N LYS A 166 -44.07 -10.91 -15.90
CA LYS A 166 -44.73 -12.13 -16.34
C LYS A 166 -43.85 -13.36 -16.10
N CYS A 167 -42.83 -13.28 -15.23
CA CYS A 167 -41.87 -14.36 -15.01
C CYS A 167 -41.14 -14.78 -16.32
N GLU A 168 -40.97 -13.83 -17.23
CA GLU A 168 -40.48 -14.03 -18.61
C GLU A 168 -38.96 -14.03 -18.75
N ILE A 169 -38.24 -13.69 -17.67
CA ILE A 169 -36.79 -13.73 -17.63
C ILE A 169 -36.34 -14.59 -16.44
N CYS A 170 -35.13 -15.14 -16.53
CA CYS A 170 -34.52 -15.76 -15.37
C CYS A 170 -34.08 -14.71 -14.35
N ALA A 171 -34.34 -15.01 -13.08
CA ALA A 171 -33.87 -14.26 -11.94
C ALA A 171 -32.33 -14.23 -11.91
N ASP A 172 -31.78 -13.30 -11.14
CA ASP A 172 -30.34 -13.23 -10.97
C ASP A 172 -29.77 -14.53 -10.37
N GLY A 173 -28.65 -15.01 -10.92
CA GLY A 173 -28.08 -16.31 -10.57
C GLY A 173 -28.71 -17.50 -11.29
N PHE A 174 -29.67 -17.27 -12.20
CA PHE A 174 -30.27 -18.29 -13.05
C PHE A 174 -30.11 -17.96 -14.54
N TYR A 175 -30.18 -18.99 -15.38
CA TYR A 175 -30.12 -18.84 -16.83
C TYR A 175 -31.05 -19.82 -17.55
N GLY A 176 -31.50 -19.44 -18.75
CA GLY A 176 -32.40 -20.24 -19.55
C GLY A 176 -33.28 -19.36 -20.45
N ASP A 177 -34.33 -19.97 -20.99
CA ASP A 177 -35.33 -19.30 -21.83
C ASP A 177 -36.76 -19.69 -21.39
N PRO A 178 -37.39 -18.94 -20.46
CA PRO A 178 -38.74 -19.20 -19.97
C PRO A 178 -39.85 -19.13 -21.03
N LEU A 179 -39.58 -18.48 -22.17
CA LEU A 179 -40.55 -18.30 -23.25
C LEU A 179 -40.64 -19.54 -24.15
N SER A 180 -39.65 -20.43 -24.07
CA SER A 180 -39.70 -21.71 -24.74
C SER A 180 -40.72 -22.64 -24.05
N LYS A 181 -41.37 -23.50 -24.83
CA LYS A 181 -42.43 -24.40 -24.37
C LYS A 181 -42.01 -25.34 -23.22
N ASP A 182 -40.76 -25.79 -23.25
CA ASP A 182 -40.13 -26.63 -22.22
C ASP A 182 -38.93 -25.90 -21.58
N GLY A 183 -38.98 -24.56 -21.59
CA GLY A 183 -37.89 -23.71 -21.15
C GLY A 183 -37.90 -23.50 -19.64
N GLU A 184 -36.77 -23.75 -18.99
CA GLU A 184 -36.64 -23.58 -17.55
C GLU A 184 -35.44 -22.69 -17.19
N CYS A 185 -35.57 -21.96 -16.08
CA CYS A 185 -34.47 -21.25 -15.47
C CYS A 185 -33.66 -22.18 -14.55
N LYS A 186 -32.41 -22.41 -14.91
CA LYS A 186 -31.47 -23.24 -14.16
C LYS A 186 -30.49 -22.38 -13.38
N ALA A 187 -30.14 -22.80 -12.17
CA ALA A 187 -29.13 -22.10 -11.38
C ALA A 187 -27.78 -22.10 -12.11
N CYS A 188 -27.06 -20.99 -12.03
CA CYS A 188 -25.74 -20.88 -12.62
C CYS A 188 -24.71 -21.72 -11.86
N GLU A 189 -23.96 -22.54 -12.59
CA GLU A 189 -22.93 -23.41 -12.04
C GLU A 189 -21.56 -22.78 -12.23
N CYS A 190 -21.10 -22.00 -11.24
CA CYS A 190 -19.81 -21.30 -11.28
C CYS A 190 -18.78 -21.89 -10.31
N ASN A 191 -18.86 -23.20 -10.01
CA ASN A 191 -17.97 -23.93 -9.09
C ASN A 191 -17.78 -23.29 -7.69
N GLY A 192 -18.74 -22.47 -7.23
CA GLY A 192 -18.61 -21.73 -5.97
C GLY A 192 -17.51 -20.66 -5.97
N ASN A 193 -17.09 -20.22 -7.15
CA ASN A 193 -16.06 -19.20 -7.40
C ASN A 193 -16.67 -17.87 -7.84
N ILE A 194 -17.83 -17.53 -7.27
CA ILE A 194 -18.54 -16.25 -7.42
C ILE A 194 -18.91 -15.71 -6.04
N ASP A 195 -19.19 -14.41 -5.95
CA ASP A 195 -19.80 -13.81 -4.76
C ASP A 195 -21.33 -13.98 -4.83
N PRO A 196 -21.97 -14.76 -3.94
CA PRO A 196 -23.41 -14.99 -3.97
C PRO A 196 -24.25 -13.71 -3.83
N MET A 197 -23.69 -12.63 -3.28
CA MET A 197 -24.39 -11.35 -3.09
C MET A 197 -24.22 -10.39 -4.27
N ALA A 198 -23.35 -10.72 -5.23
CA ALA A 198 -23.13 -9.89 -6.39
C ALA A 198 -24.19 -10.14 -7.47
N ILE A 199 -24.83 -9.07 -7.92
CA ILE A 199 -25.79 -9.14 -9.04
C ILE A 199 -25.04 -9.37 -10.35
N GLY A 200 -25.57 -10.23 -11.22
CA GLY A 200 -25.04 -10.50 -12.55
C GLY A 200 -23.82 -11.41 -12.52
N ASN A 201 -23.85 -12.45 -11.68
CA ASN A 201 -22.77 -13.44 -11.58
C ASN A 201 -22.58 -14.27 -12.86
N CYS A 202 -23.66 -14.48 -13.61
CA CYS A 202 -23.67 -15.24 -14.86
C CYS A 202 -24.56 -14.58 -15.91
N ASN A 203 -24.35 -14.95 -17.16
CA ASN A 203 -25.20 -14.55 -18.27
C ASN A 203 -26.55 -15.29 -18.20
N ARG A 204 -27.66 -14.54 -18.17
CA ARG A 204 -29.03 -15.08 -18.06
C ARG A 204 -29.51 -15.97 -19.20
N SER A 205 -28.85 -15.96 -20.35
CA SER A 205 -29.23 -16.79 -21.49
C SER A 205 -28.30 -17.99 -21.66
N THR A 206 -27.00 -17.82 -21.41
CA THR A 206 -26.00 -18.87 -21.66
C THR A 206 -25.52 -19.59 -20.41
N GLY A 207 -25.72 -19.03 -19.22
CA GLY A 207 -25.20 -19.57 -17.96
C GLY A 207 -23.72 -19.31 -17.71
N LYS A 208 -23.00 -18.71 -18.68
CA LYS A 208 -21.58 -18.39 -18.56
C LYS A 208 -21.33 -17.43 -17.39
N CYS A 209 -20.43 -17.80 -16.50
CA CYS A 209 -20.02 -17.02 -15.36
C CYS A 209 -19.23 -15.78 -15.82
N LEU A 210 -19.59 -14.61 -15.29
CA LEU A 210 -19.03 -13.32 -15.71
C LEU A 210 -18.13 -12.70 -14.63
N LYS A 211 -18.29 -13.11 -13.37
CA LYS A 211 -17.64 -12.50 -12.20
C LYS A 211 -16.89 -13.53 -11.36
N CYS A 212 -15.95 -14.23 -11.98
CA CYS A 212 -15.11 -15.21 -11.29
C CYS A 212 -14.17 -14.53 -10.28
N ILE A 213 -14.24 -14.98 -9.03
CA ILE A 213 -13.36 -14.56 -7.92
C ILE A 213 -12.26 -15.62 -7.68
N TYR A 214 -11.41 -15.44 -6.66
CA TYR A 214 -10.30 -16.34 -6.33
C TYR A 214 -9.31 -16.60 -7.48
N ASN A 215 -9.11 -15.61 -8.36
CA ASN A 215 -8.23 -15.73 -9.53
C ASN A 215 -8.58 -16.91 -10.45
N THR A 216 -9.88 -17.18 -10.61
CA THR A 216 -10.39 -18.21 -11.54
C THR A 216 -10.97 -17.58 -12.81
N GLU A 217 -11.01 -18.37 -13.89
CA GLU A 217 -11.64 -18.06 -15.16
C GLU A 217 -12.21 -19.32 -15.82
N GLY A 218 -12.68 -19.19 -17.05
CA GLY A 218 -13.47 -20.22 -17.74
C GLY A 218 -14.95 -19.89 -17.73
N ASP A 219 -15.74 -20.69 -18.44
CA ASP A 219 -17.18 -20.45 -18.57
C ASP A 219 -17.94 -20.73 -17.26
N HIS A 220 -17.33 -21.52 -16.37
CA HIS A 220 -17.83 -21.96 -15.08
C HIS A 220 -16.86 -21.62 -13.93
N CYS A 221 -15.90 -20.71 -14.15
CA CYS A 221 -14.83 -20.39 -13.20
C CYS A 221 -14.04 -21.64 -12.73
N GLU A 222 -13.80 -22.57 -13.67
CA GLU A 222 -13.29 -23.92 -13.45
C GLU A 222 -11.77 -24.06 -13.61
N VAL A 223 -11.10 -23.03 -14.15
CA VAL A 223 -9.65 -22.98 -14.30
C VAL A 223 -9.07 -21.76 -13.59
N CYS A 224 -7.79 -21.80 -13.25
CA CYS A 224 -7.09 -20.61 -12.77
C CYS A 224 -6.88 -19.62 -13.93
N LYS A 225 -6.88 -18.33 -13.61
CA LYS A 225 -6.57 -17.26 -14.58
C LYS A 225 -5.19 -17.46 -15.21
N GLU A 226 -5.00 -16.89 -16.40
CA GLU A 226 -3.66 -16.72 -16.97
C GLU A 226 -2.65 -16.18 -15.92
N ASN A 227 -1.42 -16.69 -15.99
CA ASN A 227 -0.35 -16.41 -15.02
C ASN A 227 -0.65 -16.86 -13.57
N HIS A 228 -1.58 -17.78 -13.36
CA HIS A 228 -1.84 -18.42 -12.08
C HIS A 228 -1.79 -19.95 -12.19
N TRP A 229 -1.45 -20.60 -11.09
CA TRP A 229 -1.37 -22.05 -10.97
C TRP A 229 -2.07 -22.53 -9.69
N GLY A 230 -2.40 -23.82 -9.65
CA GLY A 230 -3.12 -24.44 -8.52
C GLY A 230 -4.47 -24.99 -8.94
N SER A 231 -5.42 -25.06 -7.99
CA SER A 231 -6.73 -25.67 -8.19
C SER A 231 -7.85 -24.65 -8.02
N ALA A 232 -8.60 -24.40 -9.10
CA ALA A 232 -9.79 -23.56 -9.06
C ALA A 232 -10.89 -24.15 -8.16
N LYS A 233 -10.96 -25.48 -8.06
CA LYS A 233 -11.91 -26.18 -7.19
C LYS A 233 -11.63 -25.95 -5.71
N ASP A 234 -10.34 -25.90 -5.35
CA ASP A 234 -9.89 -25.71 -3.97
C ASP A 234 -9.65 -24.23 -3.64
N LYS A 235 -9.91 -23.32 -4.59
CA LYS A 235 -9.71 -21.86 -4.45
C LYS A 235 -8.26 -21.50 -4.14
N SER A 236 -7.32 -22.29 -4.64
CA SER A 236 -5.88 -22.16 -4.38
C SER A 236 -5.09 -21.51 -5.52
N CYS A 237 -5.77 -20.92 -6.51
CA CYS A 237 -5.14 -20.27 -7.65
C CYS A 237 -4.23 -19.12 -7.21
N THR A 238 -2.92 -19.34 -7.36
CA THR A 238 -1.85 -18.46 -6.92
C THR A 238 -1.12 -17.92 -8.12
N SER A 239 -0.76 -16.63 -8.10
CA SER A 239 0.03 -16.01 -9.16
C SER A 239 1.37 -16.72 -9.31
N CYS A 240 1.78 -16.99 -10.55
CA CYS A 240 3.08 -17.59 -10.88
C CYS A 240 4.24 -16.77 -10.31
N GLY A 241 4.23 -15.45 -10.56
CA GLY A 241 5.32 -14.56 -10.17
C GLY A 241 6.59 -14.74 -11.03
N CYS A 242 6.46 -15.26 -12.25
CA CYS A 242 7.57 -15.31 -13.20
C CYS A 242 8.00 -13.89 -13.61
N HIS A 243 9.30 -13.71 -13.85
CA HIS A 243 9.89 -12.42 -14.26
C HIS A 243 10.30 -12.42 -15.75
N PRO A 244 9.35 -12.27 -16.70
CA PRO A 244 9.65 -12.26 -18.13
C PRO A 244 10.30 -10.96 -18.60
N LYS A 245 10.95 -11.03 -19.77
CA LYS A 245 11.44 -9.84 -20.48
C LYS A 245 10.26 -8.99 -20.97
N GLY A 246 9.97 -7.88 -20.30
CA GLY A 246 8.95 -6.92 -20.76
C GLY A 246 8.43 -6.00 -19.66
N GLY A 247 9.24 -5.04 -19.21
CA GLY A 247 8.89 -4.05 -18.18
C GLY A 247 10.13 -3.30 -17.66
N TYR A 248 9.95 -2.33 -16.76
CA TYR A 248 11.02 -1.43 -16.32
C TYR A 248 12.16 -2.12 -15.54
N PHE A 249 11.97 -3.30 -14.93
CA PHE A 249 13.07 -4.06 -14.33
C PHE A 249 12.64 -5.47 -13.85
N ARG A 250 13.44 -6.49 -14.18
CA ARG A 250 13.46 -7.92 -13.75
C ARG A 250 13.44 -8.87 -14.96
N ILE A 251 14.53 -9.62 -15.11
CA ILE A 251 14.78 -10.59 -16.19
C ILE A 251 15.06 -11.92 -15.50
N GLY A 252 14.51 -13.03 -16.01
CA GLY A 252 14.82 -14.35 -15.47
C GLY A 252 13.99 -15.46 -16.07
N ALA A 253 12.75 -15.18 -16.46
CA ALA A 253 11.85 -16.14 -17.11
C ALA A 253 11.66 -15.84 -18.60
N LEU A 254 11.28 -16.87 -19.37
CA LEU A 254 10.90 -16.76 -20.78
C LEU A 254 9.49 -16.16 -20.96
N SER A 255 8.58 -16.40 -20.00
CA SER A 255 7.18 -15.98 -20.03
C SER A 255 6.68 -15.61 -18.62
N ALA A 256 5.56 -14.87 -18.55
CA ALA A 256 4.82 -14.63 -17.30
C ALA A 256 4.06 -15.89 -16.85
N ASN A 257 3.80 -16.80 -17.78
CA ASN A 257 3.13 -18.07 -17.54
C ASN A 257 4.06 -19.06 -16.84
N CYS A 258 3.47 -19.90 -16.00
CA CYS A 258 4.12 -21.03 -15.36
C CYS A 258 3.33 -22.32 -15.62
N ASP A 259 3.90 -23.46 -15.24
CA ASP A 259 3.17 -24.73 -15.22
C ASP A 259 1.92 -24.64 -14.34
N THR A 260 0.77 -25.03 -14.87
CA THR A 260 -0.53 -24.87 -14.20
C THR A 260 -0.70 -25.71 -12.93
N LEU A 261 0.11 -26.77 -12.76
CA LEU A 261 0.06 -27.70 -11.64
C LEU A 261 1.15 -27.43 -10.61
N THR A 262 2.40 -27.19 -11.04
CA THR A 262 3.55 -27.02 -10.15
C THR A 262 3.87 -25.56 -9.86
N GLY A 263 3.43 -24.63 -10.70
CA GLY A 263 3.78 -23.21 -10.61
C GLY A 263 5.18 -22.87 -11.07
N GLU A 264 5.89 -23.82 -11.69
CA GLU A 264 7.28 -23.64 -12.12
C GLU A 264 7.35 -22.78 -13.39
N CYS A 265 8.15 -21.72 -13.33
CA CYS A 265 8.43 -20.84 -14.46
C CYS A 265 9.51 -21.42 -15.37
N GLU A 266 9.40 -21.17 -16.68
CA GLU A 266 10.47 -21.50 -17.61
C GLU A 266 11.60 -20.46 -17.53
N CYS A 267 12.72 -20.83 -16.91
CA CYS A 267 13.84 -19.93 -16.70
C CYS A 267 14.73 -19.74 -17.94
N LEU A 268 15.25 -18.52 -18.09
CA LEU A 268 16.32 -18.19 -19.00
C LEU A 268 17.63 -18.90 -18.59
N GLU A 269 18.57 -18.96 -19.53
CA GLU A 269 19.90 -19.51 -19.27
C GLU A 269 20.56 -18.79 -18.07
N ASN A 270 21.23 -19.56 -17.22
CA ASN A 270 21.87 -19.13 -15.96
C ASN A 270 20.93 -18.71 -14.82
N TYR A 271 19.62 -18.76 -14.99
CA TYR A 271 18.65 -18.56 -13.90
C TYR A 271 18.12 -19.90 -13.36
N GLU A 272 17.71 -19.91 -12.09
CA GLU A 272 17.07 -21.05 -11.42
C GLU A 272 16.04 -20.58 -10.37
N GLY A 273 15.33 -21.56 -9.79
CA GLY A 273 14.25 -21.34 -8.83
C GLY A 273 12.88 -21.29 -9.50
N MET A 274 11.80 -21.51 -8.73
CA MET A 274 10.44 -21.60 -9.27
C MET A 274 10.00 -20.32 -9.99
N GLN A 275 10.54 -19.16 -9.62
CA GLN A 275 10.21 -17.85 -10.19
C GLN A 275 11.33 -17.26 -11.06
N CYS A 276 12.41 -18.03 -11.25
CA CYS A 276 13.61 -17.59 -11.97
C CYS A 276 14.22 -16.31 -11.37
N ASP A 277 14.23 -16.24 -10.04
CA ASP A 277 14.67 -15.11 -9.22
C ASP A 277 16.05 -15.34 -8.59
N LYS A 278 16.78 -16.37 -9.03
CA LYS A 278 18.12 -16.72 -8.56
C LYS A 278 19.02 -17.07 -9.74
N CYS A 279 20.31 -16.81 -9.61
CA CYS A 279 21.28 -17.32 -10.56
C CYS A 279 21.66 -18.75 -10.19
N LYS A 280 22.01 -19.54 -11.20
CA LYS A 280 22.59 -20.88 -10.99
C LYS A 280 23.90 -20.76 -10.22
N ALA A 281 24.27 -21.82 -9.50
CA ALA A 281 25.57 -21.91 -8.84
C ALA A 281 26.73 -21.53 -9.78
N GLY A 282 27.68 -20.74 -9.27
CA GLY A 282 28.80 -20.19 -10.05
C GLY A 282 28.46 -18.95 -10.89
N HIS A 283 27.22 -18.45 -10.86
CA HIS A 283 26.81 -17.22 -11.52
C HIS A 283 26.27 -16.21 -10.49
N GLY A 284 26.29 -14.92 -10.83
CA GLY A 284 25.75 -13.84 -10.00
C GLY A 284 25.47 -12.60 -10.82
N ASP A 285 25.07 -11.50 -10.20
CA ASP A 285 24.57 -10.30 -10.88
C ASP A 285 23.26 -10.56 -11.65
N ILE A 286 22.22 -10.85 -10.86
CA ILE A 286 20.88 -11.21 -11.34
C ILE A 286 20.27 -10.17 -12.29
N GLU A 287 20.64 -8.90 -12.16
CA GLU A 287 20.10 -7.84 -13.01
C GLU A 287 20.74 -7.85 -14.41
N ASN A 288 21.93 -8.44 -14.54
CA ASN A 288 22.74 -8.44 -15.76
C ASN A 288 22.89 -9.84 -16.38
N TYR A 289 21.83 -10.65 -16.40
CA TYR A 289 21.80 -11.97 -17.05
C TYR A 289 22.60 -13.06 -16.35
N CYS A 290 22.84 -12.94 -15.03
CA CYS A 290 23.55 -13.94 -14.25
C CYS A 290 24.85 -14.41 -14.94
N PRO A 291 25.82 -13.54 -15.24
CA PRO A 291 27.11 -13.96 -15.78
C PRO A 291 27.86 -14.86 -14.80
N GLU A 292 28.79 -15.65 -15.34
CA GLU A 292 29.67 -16.50 -14.55
C GLU A 292 30.55 -15.64 -13.62
N CYS A 293 30.74 -16.11 -12.39
CA CYS A 293 31.56 -15.43 -11.39
C CYS A 293 33.04 -15.48 -11.80
N ASN A 294 33.56 -14.37 -12.34
CA ASN A 294 34.97 -14.25 -12.71
C ASN A 294 35.82 -13.67 -11.56
N CYS A 295 35.83 -14.35 -10.41
CA CYS A 295 36.60 -13.90 -9.24
C CYS A 295 38.10 -14.21 -9.41
N ASN A 296 38.95 -13.20 -9.26
CA ASN A 296 40.40 -13.36 -9.35
C ASN A 296 40.92 -14.18 -8.15
N SER A 297 41.41 -15.39 -8.42
CA SER A 297 41.86 -16.34 -7.39
C SER A 297 42.94 -15.81 -6.44
N THR A 298 43.73 -14.82 -6.87
CA THR A 298 44.76 -14.20 -6.03
C THR A 298 44.13 -13.22 -5.04
N GLY A 299 43.26 -12.34 -5.52
CA GLY A 299 42.67 -11.28 -4.70
C GLY A 299 41.34 -11.62 -4.02
N SER A 300 40.66 -12.69 -4.44
CA SER A 300 39.42 -13.18 -3.82
C SER A 300 39.68 -14.32 -2.82
N ILE A 301 38.76 -14.50 -1.88
CA ILE A 301 38.79 -15.60 -0.89
C ILE A 301 38.29 -16.92 -1.53
N GLY A 302 37.40 -16.83 -2.52
CA GLY A 302 36.85 -17.96 -3.25
C GLY A 302 36.44 -17.57 -4.67
N VAL A 303 35.82 -18.53 -5.38
CA VAL A 303 35.33 -18.35 -6.76
C VAL A 303 33.86 -17.93 -6.83
N GLU A 304 33.16 -17.96 -5.68
CA GLU A 304 31.77 -17.56 -5.58
C GLU A 304 31.64 -16.04 -5.50
N CYS A 305 30.61 -15.52 -6.17
CA CYS A 305 30.22 -14.14 -6.13
C CYS A 305 28.79 -13.99 -5.61
N ASP A 306 28.46 -12.80 -5.11
CA ASP A 306 27.13 -12.49 -4.63
C ASP A 306 26.08 -12.63 -5.75
N GLN A 307 24.96 -13.30 -5.45
CA GLN A 307 23.92 -13.63 -6.43
C GLN A 307 23.27 -12.38 -7.04
N VAL A 308 23.16 -11.29 -6.28
CA VAL A 308 22.45 -10.08 -6.71
C VAL A 308 23.38 -9.08 -7.39
N SER A 309 24.53 -8.80 -6.79
CA SER A 309 25.49 -7.79 -7.28
C SER A 309 26.60 -8.36 -8.16
N GLY A 310 26.85 -9.67 -8.09
CA GLY A 310 28.00 -10.33 -8.71
C GLY A 310 29.33 -9.95 -8.06
N GLN A 311 29.33 -9.37 -6.86
CA GLN A 311 30.55 -8.98 -6.16
C GLN A 311 31.25 -10.21 -5.56
N CYS A 312 32.52 -10.39 -5.92
CA CYS A 312 33.38 -11.40 -5.32
C CYS A 312 33.80 -11.00 -3.90
N GLN A 313 34.08 -11.98 -3.04
CA GLN A 313 34.60 -11.73 -1.71
C GLN A 313 36.10 -11.41 -1.75
N CYS A 314 36.45 -10.12 -1.68
CA CYS A 314 37.84 -9.67 -1.78
C CYS A 314 38.61 -9.81 -0.47
N LYS A 315 39.89 -10.15 -0.58
CA LYS A 315 40.86 -10.14 0.53
C LYS A 315 41.14 -8.71 0.99
N MET A 316 41.80 -8.58 2.14
CA MET A 316 42.11 -7.27 2.71
C MET A 316 42.92 -6.40 1.73
N GLY A 317 42.54 -5.12 1.64
CA GLY A 317 43.20 -4.16 0.75
C GLY A 317 42.89 -4.34 -0.74
N VAL A 318 42.10 -5.34 -1.15
CA VAL A 318 41.70 -5.60 -2.53
C VAL A 318 40.33 -4.97 -2.82
N PHE A 319 40.09 -4.59 -4.07
CA PHE A 319 38.88 -3.94 -4.58
C PHE A 319 38.56 -4.40 -6.01
N GLY A 320 37.39 -3.99 -6.50
CA GLY A 320 36.85 -4.36 -7.80
C GLY A 320 35.82 -5.50 -7.67
N LYS A 321 34.91 -5.59 -8.65
CA LYS A 321 33.89 -6.64 -8.69
C LYS A 321 34.52 -8.04 -8.72
N GLN A 322 35.65 -8.15 -9.40
CA GLN A 322 36.43 -9.39 -9.58
C GLN A 322 37.59 -9.53 -8.58
N CYS A 323 37.79 -8.57 -7.68
CA CYS A 323 38.91 -8.55 -6.72
C CYS A 323 40.30 -8.61 -7.39
N ASP A 324 40.50 -7.83 -8.43
CA ASP A 324 41.67 -7.85 -9.30
C ASP A 324 42.62 -6.65 -9.11
N MET A 325 42.30 -5.73 -8.20
CA MET A 325 43.09 -4.52 -7.96
C MET A 325 43.20 -4.17 -6.48
N CYS A 326 44.26 -3.46 -6.10
CA CYS A 326 44.37 -2.89 -4.76
C CYS A 326 43.46 -1.66 -4.60
N ARG A 327 42.98 -1.45 -3.38
CA ARG A 327 42.36 -0.19 -2.95
C ARG A 327 43.38 0.94 -3.03
N ALA A 328 42.87 2.18 -3.11
CA ALA A 328 43.71 3.35 -2.89
C ALA A 328 44.45 3.24 -1.55
N SER A 329 45.71 3.69 -1.53
CA SER A 329 46.63 3.58 -0.37
C SER A 329 47.09 2.16 -0.01
N TYR A 330 46.85 1.19 -0.90
CA TYR A 330 47.38 -0.16 -0.79
C TYR A 330 48.23 -0.52 -2.02
N PHE A 331 49.21 -1.40 -1.83
CA PHE A 331 50.14 -1.84 -2.85
C PHE A 331 50.47 -3.34 -2.70
N ASN A 332 51.25 -3.86 -3.64
CA ASN A 332 51.77 -5.24 -3.62
C ASN A 332 50.64 -6.29 -3.60
N PHE A 333 49.98 -6.45 -4.75
CA PHE A 333 48.88 -7.40 -4.93
C PHE A 333 49.39 -8.85 -4.88
N THR A 334 49.04 -9.57 -3.81
CA THR A 334 49.46 -10.95 -3.55
C THR A 334 48.30 -11.84 -3.12
N ASP A 335 48.57 -13.13 -2.90
CA ASP A 335 47.61 -14.12 -2.39
C ASP A 335 47.13 -13.84 -0.95
N THR A 336 47.83 -12.99 -0.21
CA THR A 336 47.38 -12.49 1.11
C THR A 336 46.52 -11.22 1.02
N GLY A 337 46.36 -10.65 -0.17
CA GLY A 337 45.71 -9.37 -0.42
C GLY A 337 46.71 -8.27 -0.77
N CYS A 338 46.39 -7.03 -0.43
CA CYS A 338 47.29 -5.89 -0.61
C CYS A 338 47.77 -5.35 0.74
N GLN A 339 48.98 -4.79 0.75
CA GLN A 339 49.60 -4.17 1.91
C GLN A 339 49.30 -2.67 1.95
N PHE A 340 49.07 -2.11 3.13
CA PHE A 340 48.85 -0.67 3.28
C PHE A 340 50.17 0.10 3.13
N CYS A 341 50.17 1.19 2.37
CA CYS A 341 51.39 1.94 2.03
C CYS A 341 52.04 2.71 3.19
N GLN A 342 51.30 2.95 4.29
CA GLN A 342 51.81 3.67 5.47
C GLN A 342 52.34 5.08 5.17
N CYS A 343 51.77 5.75 4.16
CA CYS A 343 52.11 7.13 3.85
C CYS A 343 51.78 8.08 5.00
N ASN A 344 52.67 9.02 5.31
CA ASN A 344 52.42 10.09 6.25
C ASN A 344 51.34 11.03 5.68
N ILE A 345 50.21 11.15 6.38
CA ILE A 345 49.07 11.97 5.94
C ILE A 345 49.41 13.45 5.74
N TYR A 346 50.40 13.98 6.47
CA TYR A 346 50.80 15.38 6.35
C TYR A 346 51.80 15.61 5.19
N GLY A 347 52.57 14.58 4.86
CA GLY A 347 53.60 14.63 3.83
C GLY A 347 53.13 14.17 2.45
N SER A 348 52.07 13.38 2.38
CA SER A 348 51.57 12.76 1.14
C SER A 348 50.37 13.50 0.56
N ILE A 349 50.19 13.38 -0.76
CA ILE A 349 49.06 13.92 -1.52
C ILE A 349 47.86 12.95 -1.38
N ASP A 350 46.63 13.48 -1.50
CA ASP A 350 45.37 12.72 -1.54
C ASP A 350 45.25 11.63 -0.44
N ASP A 351 45.57 12.00 0.81
CA ASP A 351 45.47 11.14 2.00
C ASP A 351 46.25 9.81 1.91
N GLY A 352 47.41 9.80 1.24
CA GLY A 352 48.33 8.67 1.27
C GLY A 352 48.26 7.76 0.04
N ARG A 353 48.10 8.36 -1.14
CA ARG A 353 48.25 7.66 -2.41
C ARG A 353 49.70 7.21 -2.62
N CYS A 354 49.85 6.03 -3.18
CA CYS A 354 51.13 5.38 -3.43
C CYS A 354 51.09 4.58 -4.73
N ASP A 355 52.26 4.28 -5.26
CA ASP A 355 52.43 3.38 -6.39
C ASP A 355 52.01 1.93 -6.03
N ASN A 356 51.20 1.31 -6.88
CA ASN A 356 50.53 0.03 -6.60
C ASN A 356 51.49 -1.19 -6.59
N VAL A 357 52.72 -1.04 -7.09
CA VAL A 357 53.73 -2.10 -7.09
C VAL A 357 54.79 -1.85 -6.02
N THR A 358 55.35 -0.64 -6.00
CA THR A 358 56.49 -0.27 -5.15
C THR A 358 56.08 0.22 -3.76
N GLY A 359 54.84 0.69 -3.60
CA GLY A 359 54.35 1.29 -2.36
C GLY A 359 54.91 2.69 -2.07
N LYS A 360 55.68 3.27 -3.00
CA LYS A 360 56.24 4.61 -2.84
C LYS A 360 55.11 5.64 -2.85
N CYS A 361 55.04 6.44 -1.79
CA CYS A 361 54.04 7.47 -1.62
C CYS A 361 54.29 8.68 -2.53
N GLU A 362 53.21 9.33 -2.97
CA GLU A 362 53.28 10.59 -3.71
C GLU A 362 53.42 11.75 -2.72
N CYS A 363 54.64 12.28 -2.59
CA CYS A 363 54.94 13.32 -1.60
C CYS A 363 54.59 14.74 -2.07
N ARG A 364 54.18 15.56 -1.11
CA ARG A 364 53.95 17.00 -1.30
C ARG A 364 55.26 17.73 -1.58
N ILE A 365 55.15 19.00 -1.96
CA ILE A 365 56.30 19.84 -2.28
C ILE A 365 57.28 19.92 -1.10
N ASN A 366 58.57 19.76 -1.40
CA ASN A 366 59.68 19.77 -0.44
C ASN A 366 59.60 18.70 0.67
N VAL A 367 58.87 17.61 0.44
CA VAL A 367 58.83 16.43 1.30
C VAL A 367 59.57 15.28 0.61
N ASP A 368 60.27 14.46 1.38
CA ASP A 368 61.08 13.32 0.92
C ASP A 368 60.82 12.06 1.76
N GLY A 369 61.36 10.92 1.32
CA GLY A 369 61.16 9.61 1.93
C GLY A 369 60.17 8.73 1.14
N ASN A 370 60.20 7.42 1.38
CA ASN A 370 59.30 6.48 0.70
C ASN A 370 57.86 6.58 1.23
N MET A 371 57.69 7.02 2.48
CA MET A 371 56.41 7.23 3.14
C MET A 371 56.10 8.72 3.32
N CYS A 372 56.85 9.61 2.68
CA CYS A 372 56.75 11.07 2.84
C CYS A 372 56.90 11.51 4.30
N GLU A 373 57.80 10.86 5.03
CA GLU A 373 57.96 11.00 6.48
C GLU A 373 58.85 12.17 6.91
N LYS A 374 59.63 12.75 5.99
CA LYS A 374 60.63 13.78 6.30
C LYS A 374 60.61 14.92 5.29
N CYS A 375 61.08 16.10 5.71
CA CYS A 375 61.32 17.20 4.78
C CYS A 375 62.60 16.96 3.97
N VAL A 376 62.67 17.56 2.79
CA VAL A 376 63.95 17.74 2.08
C VAL A 376 64.88 18.61 2.93
N ASP A 377 66.19 18.37 2.86
CA ASP A 377 67.20 19.16 3.56
C ASP A 377 67.03 20.67 3.30
N GLY A 378 67.06 21.46 4.38
CA GLY A 378 66.83 22.91 4.34
C GLY A 378 65.35 23.35 4.41
N PHE A 379 64.43 22.40 4.64
CA PHE A 379 63.02 22.66 4.86
C PHE A 379 62.53 22.07 6.19
N PHE A 380 61.46 22.63 6.74
CA PHE A 380 60.87 22.24 8.03
C PHE A 380 59.33 22.31 8.00
N ASN A 381 58.70 21.89 9.11
CA ASN A 381 57.26 21.99 9.36
C ASN A 381 56.38 21.18 8.39
N ILE A 382 56.64 19.87 8.31
CA ILE A 382 55.80 18.91 7.54
C ILE A 382 54.34 18.87 8.01
N THR A 383 54.09 19.16 9.28
CA THR A 383 52.76 19.20 9.92
C THR A 383 51.85 20.30 9.36
N SER A 384 52.37 21.20 8.52
CA SER A 384 51.56 22.18 7.79
C SER A 384 50.52 21.53 6.87
N GLY A 385 50.72 20.26 6.48
CA GLY A 385 49.86 19.53 5.55
C GLY A 385 49.92 20.04 4.10
N SER A 386 50.72 21.07 3.83
CA SER A 386 50.86 21.69 2.50
C SER A 386 52.24 21.45 1.88
N GLY A 387 53.10 20.68 2.55
CA GLY A 387 54.51 20.51 2.22
C GLY A 387 55.43 21.24 3.20
N CYS A 388 56.74 21.09 3.02
CA CYS A 388 57.70 21.71 3.92
C CYS A 388 58.07 23.13 3.49
N GLN A 389 58.30 24.00 4.48
CA GLN A 389 58.65 25.40 4.31
C GLN A 389 60.17 25.57 4.35
N ALA A 390 60.73 26.44 3.51
CA ALA A 390 62.16 26.68 3.50
C ALA A 390 62.60 27.34 4.80
N CYS A 391 63.72 26.88 5.39
CA CYS A 391 64.26 27.47 6.61
C CYS A 391 64.80 28.88 6.38
N GLY A 392 65.47 29.10 5.24
CA GLY A 392 66.05 30.40 4.90
C GLY A 392 67.20 30.78 5.81
N CYS A 393 68.08 29.82 6.12
CA CYS A 393 69.31 30.04 6.87
C CYS A 393 70.22 31.03 6.15
N ASP A 394 70.70 32.04 6.88
CA ASP A 394 71.62 33.05 6.37
C ASP A 394 72.96 32.39 6.00
N PRO A 395 73.46 32.56 4.76
CA PRO A 395 74.67 31.87 4.30
C PRO A 395 75.95 32.35 5.00
N GLN A 396 75.95 33.55 5.57
CA GLN A 396 77.10 34.08 6.31
C GLN A 396 77.05 33.59 7.76
N GLY A 397 75.90 33.72 8.42
CA GLY A 397 75.75 33.42 9.85
C GLY A 397 75.45 31.96 10.20
N SER A 398 75.04 31.15 9.25
CA SER A 398 74.73 29.72 9.47
C SER A 398 75.86 28.81 9.00
N ASP A 399 76.00 27.66 9.66
CA ASP A 399 76.85 26.54 9.24
C ASP A 399 76.13 25.69 8.18
N GLY A 400 75.87 26.30 7.01
CA GLY A 400 75.17 25.68 5.88
C GLY A 400 73.67 25.94 5.85
N VAL A 401 72.97 25.16 5.02
CA VAL A 401 71.52 25.32 4.76
C VAL A 401 70.63 24.45 5.66
N LEU A 402 71.23 23.63 6.52
CA LEU A 402 70.53 22.69 7.37
C LEU A 402 69.93 23.38 8.60
N CYS A 403 68.74 22.94 8.95
CA CYS A 403 67.95 23.43 10.06
C CYS A 403 67.24 22.25 10.73
N ASP A 404 66.80 22.46 11.97
CA ASP A 404 65.96 21.49 12.66
C ASP A 404 64.61 21.30 11.94
N MET A 405 64.26 20.05 11.64
CA MET A 405 63.11 19.71 10.77
C MET A 405 61.75 20.07 11.38
N HIS A 406 61.67 20.31 12.70
CA HIS A 406 60.43 20.66 13.39
C HIS A 406 60.33 22.15 13.70
N SER A 407 61.39 22.73 14.27
CA SER A 407 61.43 24.13 14.69
C SER A 407 61.90 25.09 13.60
N GLY A 408 62.62 24.61 12.59
CA GLY A 408 63.24 25.44 11.54
C GLY A 408 64.49 26.19 11.99
N GLN A 409 65.00 25.92 13.20
CA GLN A 409 66.19 26.59 13.73
C GLN A 409 67.44 26.17 12.94
N CYS A 410 68.10 27.15 12.32
CA CYS A 410 69.36 26.97 11.62
C CYS A 410 70.53 26.77 12.60
N ALA A 411 71.56 26.05 12.15
CA ALA A 411 72.80 25.88 12.92
C ALA A 411 73.63 27.18 12.85
N CYS A 412 73.60 28.00 13.90
CA CYS A 412 74.29 29.29 13.90
C CYS A 412 75.79 29.16 14.22
N LYS A 413 76.61 29.97 13.55
CA LYS A 413 78.04 30.13 13.85
C LYS A 413 78.26 30.81 15.21
N PRO A 414 79.47 30.74 15.79
CA PRO A 414 79.78 31.38 17.07
C PRO A 414 79.42 32.87 17.08
N GLY A 415 78.76 33.31 18.15
CA GLY A 415 78.34 34.71 18.30
C GLY A 415 77.12 35.13 17.45
N VAL A 416 76.51 34.21 16.68
CA VAL A 416 75.33 34.47 15.84
C VAL A 416 74.06 33.91 16.51
N THR A 417 72.91 34.54 16.31
CA THR A 417 71.62 34.16 16.89
C THR A 417 70.46 34.39 15.90
N GLY A 418 69.25 34.02 16.31
CA GLY A 418 68.03 34.09 15.51
C GLY A 418 67.69 32.77 14.84
N LEU A 419 66.43 32.63 14.38
CA LEU A 419 65.94 31.40 13.73
C LEU A 419 66.72 31.08 12.45
N LYS A 420 67.12 32.15 11.73
CA LYS A 420 67.82 32.10 10.46
C LYS A 420 69.32 32.38 10.57
N CYS A 421 69.82 32.62 11.79
CA CYS A 421 71.20 33.04 12.05
C CYS A 421 71.61 34.32 11.28
N ASP A 422 70.69 35.28 11.19
CA ASP A 422 70.83 36.54 10.46
C ASP A 422 71.24 37.72 11.36
N GLN A 423 71.44 37.47 12.66
CA GLN A 423 71.73 38.51 13.66
C GLN A 423 72.86 38.09 14.58
N CYS A 424 73.67 39.05 15.04
CA CYS A 424 74.63 38.79 16.09
C CYS A 424 73.92 38.60 17.44
N ALA A 425 74.42 37.64 18.23
CA ALA A 425 74.02 37.46 19.61
C ALA A 425 74.32 38.74 20.42
N PRO A 426 73.62 38.97 21.56
CA PRO A 426 73.95 40.09 22.44
C PRO A 426 75.45 40.14 22.76
N ASN A 427 76.02 41.35 22.74
CA ASN A 427 77.46 41.62 22.91
C ASN A 427 78.37 41.10 21.80
N HIS A 428 77.85 40.84 20.60
CA HIS A 428 78.64 40.51 19.41
C HIS A 428 78.30 41.45 18.25
N TYR A 429 79.23 41.65 17.32
CA TYR A 429 79.07 42.53 16.18
C TYR A 429 79.74 42.01 14.90
N GLY A 430 79.35 42.60 13.77
CA GLY A 430 80.03 42.44 12.49
C GLY A 430 79.92 41.03 11.92
N LEU A 431 78.69 40.62 11.59
CA LEU A 431 78.40 39.33 10.98
C LEU A 431 79.24 39.12 9.71
N ASP A 432 80.09 38.09 9.72
CA ASP A 432 80.93 37.70 8.60
C ASP A 432 80.91 36.17 8.37
N GLU A 433 81.71 35.67 7.42
CA GLU A 433 81.79 34.24 7.11
C GLU A 433 82.28 33.36 8.29
N THR A 434 82.86 33.94 9.34
CA THR A 434 83.33 33.21 10.54
C THR A 434 82.37 33.30 11.73
N GLY A 435 81.33 34.15 11.65
CA GLY A 435 80.37 34.40 12.71
C GLY A 435 80.34 35.88 13.12
N CYS A 436 80.05 36.16 14.38
CA CYS A 436 80.16 37.52 14.92
C CYS A 436 81.30 37.60 15.94
N LYS A 437 81.95 38.77 15.99
CA LYS A 437 83.06 39.05 16.91
C LYS A 437 82.52 39.55 18.24
N GLU A 438 83.14 39.13 19.33
CA GLU A 438 82.79 39.62 20.68
C GLU A 438 83.12 41.11 20.80
N CYS A 439 82.18 41.88 21.34
CA CYS A 439 82.35 43.31 21.56
C CYS A 439 83.31 43.59 22.71
N GLN A 440 84.00 44.74 22.63
CA GLN A 440 84.70 45.27 23.79
C GLN A 440 83.68 45.80 24.83
N ILE A 441 84.04 45.75 26.11
CA ILE A 441 83.19 46.28 27.18
C ILE A 441 83.07 47.80 27.00
N CYS A 442 81.83 48.29 26.88
CA CYS A 442 81.59 49.71 26.68
C CYS A 442 82.00 50.54 27.90
N PRO A 443 82.57 51.75 27.67
CA PRO A 443 83.15 52.56 28.72
C PRO A 443 82.11 53.16 29.68
N ALA A 444 80.88 53.44 29.21
CA ALA A 444 79.81 53.96 30.05
C ALA A 444 78.78 52.88 30.42
N PRO A 445 78.30 52.84 31.67
CA PRO A 445 77.17 52.02 32.06
C PRO A 445 75.94 52.36 31.20
N GLY A 446 75.23 51.35 30.69
CA GLY A 446 74.02 51.55 29.88
C GLY A 446 74.23 51.66 28.37
N GLN A 447 75.47 51.84 27.90
CA GLN A 447 75.80 51.70 26.48
C GLN A 447 75.75 50.22 26.05
N VAL A 448 75.28 49.99 24.83
CA VAL A 448 75.29 48.68 24.18
C VAL A 448 76.18 48.72 22.95
N CYS A 449 76.75 47.57 22.62
CA CYS A 449 77.53 47.43 21.40
C CYS A 449 76.60 47.40 20.18
N ASP A 450 76.92 48.20 19.16
CA ASP A 450 76.22 48.18 17.87
C ASP A 450 76.46 46.82 17.17
N PRO A 451 75.40 46.09 16.78
CA PRO A 451 75.53 44.75 16.21
C PRO A 451 76.17 44.72 14.82
N VAL A 452 76.28 45.87 14.14
CA VAL A 452 76.89 45.99 12.81
C VAL A 452 78.33 46.49 12.92
N THR A 453 78.55 47.61 13.60
CA THR A 453 79.87 48.27 13.64
C THR A 453 80.74 47.88 14.82
N GLY A 454 80.13 47.43 15.93
CA GLY A 454 80.83 47.16 17.18
C GLY A 454 81.06 48.39 18.06
N ASP A 455 80.59 49.55 17.63
CA ASP A 455 80.74 50.81 18.37
C ASP A 455 79.82 50.84 19.59
N CYS A 456 80.25 51.51 20.65
CA CYS A 456 79.41 51.71 21.82
C CYS A 456 78.40 52.81 21.56
N VAL A 457 77.13 52.42 21.44
CA VAL A 457 76.01 53.31 21.16
C VAL A 457 74.98 53.25 22.29
N CYS A 458 74.18 54.29 22.40
CA CYS A 458 73.02 54.24 23.28
C CYS A 458 71.93 53.35 22.66
N PRO A 459 71.25 52.49 23.46
CA PRO A 459 70.10 51.74 22.99
C PRO A 459 69.06 52.63 22.27
N PRO A 460 68.25 52.08 21.34
CA PRO A 460 67.30 52.88 20.57
C PRO A 460 66.42 53.80 21.44
N ASN A 461 66.25 55.05 21.01
CA ASN A 461 65.45 56.08 21.69
C ASN A 461 65.91 56.43 23.12
N THR A 462 67.20 56.28 23.42
CA THR A 462 67.81 56.74 24.68
C THR A 462 68.85 57.82 24.43
N VAL A 463 69.03 58.71 25.41
CA VAL A 463 69.95 59.85 25.42
C VAL A 463 70.56 60.03 26.81
N GLY A 464 71.69 60.73 26.87
CA GLY A 464 72.50 60.87 28.09
C GLY A 464 73.86 60.18 27.91
N GLU A 465 74.85 60.55 28.74
CA GLU A 465 76.18 59.93 28.67
C GLU A 465 76.18 58.45 29.10
N MET A 466 75.19 58.06 29.94
CA MET A 466 74.95 56.69 30.39
C MET A 466 73.65 56.11 29.80
N CYS A 467 73.11 56.76 28.76
CA CYS A 467 71.88 56.37 28.08
C CYS A 467 70.67 56.21 29.02
N GLU A 468 70.66 57.00 30.09
CA GLU A 468 69.78 56.85 31.24
C GLU A 468 68.38 57.45 31.03
N ASN A 469 68.22 58.29 30.00
CA ASN A 469 66.97 59.00 29.72
C ASN A 469 66.40 58.61 28.36
N CYS A 470 65.07 58.52 28.24
CA CYS A 470 64.43 58.36 26.93
C CYS A 470 64.53 59.66 26.11
N THR A 471 64.58 59.54 24.78
CA THR A 471 64.38 60.68 23.87
C THR A 471 63.00 61.29 24.05
N LYS A 472 62.82 62.55 23.61
CA LYS A 472 61.48 63.13 23.42
C LYS A 472 60.65 62.19 22.53
N ASN A 473 59.38 61.97 22.87
CA ASN A 473 58.52 60.95 22.27
C ASN A 473 58.89 59.46 22.51
N ALA A 474 59.54 59.11 23.63
CA ALA A 474 59.76 57.70 24.01
C ALA A 474 59.59 57.45 25.52
N TRP A 475 59.19 56.22 25.88
CA TRP A 475 58.86 55.80 27.25
C TRP A 475 59.28 54.34 27.51
N ASN A 476 59.17 53.87 28.76
CA ASN A 476 59.46 52.48 29.15
C ASN A 476 60.90 52.03 28.85
N TYR A 477 61.86 52.61 29.57
CA TYR A 477 63.29 52.30 29.44
C TYR A 477 63.62 50.84 29.75
N HIS A 478 64.35 50.18 28.85
CA HIS A 478 64.96 48.87 29.06
C HIS A 478 66.47 48.93 28.78
N PRO A 479 67.34 48.47 29.71
CA PRO A 479 68.80 48.60 29.59
C PRO A 479 69.42 48.06 28.30
N LEU A 480 68.80 47.05 27.67
CA LEU A 480 69.29 46.45 26.41
C LEU A 480 68.45 46.80 25.18
N LYS A 481 67.20 47.23 25.35
CA LYS A 481 66.25 47.44 24.24
C LYS A 481 65.97 48.93 23.98
N GLY A 482 66.40 49.79 24.90
CA GLY A 482 66.13 51.22 24.87
C GLY A 482 64.72 51.55 25.28
N CYS A 483 64.21 52.69 24.81
CA CYS A 483 62.85 53.15 25.10
C CYS A 483 61.91 52.85 23.93
N THR A 484 60.66 52.55 24.25
CA THR A 484 59.58 52.35 23.27
C THR A 484 59.08 53.70 22.80
N LEU A 485 58.94 53.89 21.48
CA LEU A 485 58.39 55.13 20.93
C LEU A 485 56.92 55.30 21.36
N CYS A 486 56.47 56.53 21.56
CA CYS A 486 55.07 56.83 21.85
C CYS A 486 54.19 56.51 20.63
N ASP A 487 53.10 55.74 20.82
CA ASP A 487 52.09 55.46 19.79
C ASP A 487 50.85 56.32 20.03
N CYS A 488 51.01 57.64 19.81
CA CYS A 488 49.98 58.64 20.09
C CYS A 488 48.90 58.65 18.99
N SER A 489 47.63 58.49 19.35
CA SER A 489 46.51 58.62 18.41
C SER A 489 46.27 60.08 18.01
N GLU A 490 46.11 60.35 16.71
CA GLU A 490 45.83 61.70 16.19
C GLU A 490 44.50 62.31 16.69
N VAL A 491 43.61 61.52 17.30
CA VAL A 491 42.24 61.94 17.68
C VAL A 491 42.15 62.47 19.12
N GLY A 492 43.25 62.54 19.87
CA GLY A 492 43.21 63.04 21.26
C GLY A 492 44.53 63.45 21.90
N ALA A 493 45.64 63.36 21.17
CA ALA A 493 46.96 63.73 21.66
C ALA A 493 47.31 65.20 21.34
N ASP A 494 47.68 66.00 22.35
CA ASP A 494 48.21 67.36 22.17
C ASP A 494 49.72 67.32 21.83
N GLY A 495 50.05 66.62 20.73
CA GLY A 495 51.42 66.43 20.26
C GLY A 495 51.88 64.98 20.24
N SER A 496 53.16 64.78 19.91
CA SER A 496 53.79 63.44 19.83
C SER A 496 54.52 63.03 21.11
N ASP A 497 54.62 63.94 22.09
CA ASP A 497 55.33 63.74 23.35
C ASP A 497 54.43 63.05 24.37
N CYS A 498 54.72 61.78 24.69
CA CYS A 498 54.06 61.08 25.78
C CYS A 498 54.91 61.10 27.07
N ASN A 499 54.24 60.90 28.20
CA ASN A 499 54.88 60.84 29.50
C ASN A 499 55.88 59.65 29.55
N PRO A 500 57.16 59.90 29.86
CA PRO A 500 58.23 58.92 29.76
C PRO A 500 58.10 57.73 30.73
N LEU A 501 57.24 57.82 31.75
CA LEU A 501 57.02 56.75 32.74
C LEU A 501 55.86 55.81 32.41
N ASN A 502 54.82 56.31 31.74
CA ASN A 502 53.58 55.54 31.55
C ASN A 502 53.01 55.60 30.12
N GLY A 503 53.68 56.30 29.19
CA GLY A 503 53.32 56.32 27.78
C GLY A 503 52.05 57.10 27.44
N GLN A 504 51.49 57.86 28.38
CA GLN A 504 50.25 58.62 28.19
C GLN A 504 50.52 60.01 27.60
N VAL A 505 49.64 60.45 26.70
CA VAL A 505 49.73 61.75 25.99
C VAL A 505 48.85 62.79 26.65
#